data_AF-A0A7S0ZKT5-F1
#
_entry.id   AF-A0A7S0ZKT5-F1
#
_cell.length_a   1.000
_cell.length_b   1.000
_cell.length_c   1.000
_cell.angle_alpha   90.00
_cell.angle_beta   90.00
_cell.angle_gamma   90.00
#
_symmetry.space_group_name_H-M   'P 1'
#
loop_
_entity.id
_entity.type
_entity.pdbx_description
1 polymer ?
#
loop_
_entity_poly.entity_id
_entity_poly.type
_entity_poly.pdbx_seq_one_letter_code
_entity_poly.pdbx_strand_id
1 'polypeptide(L)'
;MIVGRGAQILSSSLRINHALRSGISNGGILCSTAVRTSASAASSNASAAAVAAAPSPTPNPDEVTVFINDKPSIVPKGVTIIQACEHQGVEIPRFCYHERLSIAGNCRMCLVEVERSPKLVASCAMPVMDGMKIMTDTPRVKKAREGVMEFLLINHPLDCPICDQGGECDLQDQAMIFGADRGRFFEYKRSVEDKYAGPLIKTIMTRCIHCTRCVRFGTEVAGVEDLGTTGRGTNTEIGTYVEKMFESELSGNVIDLCPVGAITEKSFSFSSKNSKGSTNETDQSKLSAPRINKSGSEVPSYSAGLAQVMAQQDSTTTQNVVFAHMQ
;
A
#
# COMPACT_ATOMS: atom_id res chain seq x y z
N MET A 1 -8.20 2.13 -64.50
CA MET A 1 -8.37 3.60 -64.60
C MET A 1 -7.74 4.19 -63.37
N ILE A 2 -6.52 4.71 -63.51
CA ILE A 2 -6.18 6.16 -63.50
C ILE A 2 -6.18 6.66 -62.04
N VAL A 3 -5.14 7.20 -61.42
CA VAL A 3 -3.73 7.60 -61.65
C VAL A 3 -3.23 7.83 -60.20
N GLY A 4 -2.04 7.49 -59.70
CA GLY A 4 -0.71 7.45 -60.29
C GLY A 4 0.18 8.50 -59.59
N ARG A 5 1.43 8.08 -59.29
CA ARG A 5 2.63 8.86 -58.87
C ARG A 5 2.76 9.14 -57.37
N GLY A 6 3.89 8.91 -56.72
CA GLY A 6 5.25 8.50 -57.13
C GLY A 6 6.17 8.78 -55.93
N ALA A 7 6.87 7.78 -55.43
CA ALA A 7 8.33 7.61 -55.54
C ALA A 7 9.15 8.64 -54.71
N GLN A 8 9.83 8.17 -53.66
CA GLN A 8 11.32 8.09 -53.57
C GLN A 8 11.95 9.44 -53.13
N ILE A 9 13.00 9.58 -52.32
CA ILE A 9 14.17 8.76 -52.04
C ILE A 9 15.03 9.50 -50.96
N LEU A 10 15.77 8.71 -50.16
CA LEU A 10 17.09 8.97 -49.51
C LEU A 10 17.37 10.12 -48.51
N SER A 11 18.19 9.69 -47.53
CA SER A 11 19.31 10.38 -46.88
C SER A 11 18.96 11.40 -45.81
N SER A 12 19.74 11.64 -44.76
CA SER A 12 20.84 10.99 -44.06
C SER A 12 21.11 11.93 -42.89
N SER A 13 21.54 11.39 -41.75
CA SER A 13 22.49 11.99 -40.81
C SER A 13 22.53 13.52 -40.64
N LEU A 14 22.25 14.03 -39.44
CA LEU A 14 23.29 14.62 -38.57
C LEU A 14 22.69 15.16 -37.26
N ARG A 15 23.38 14.82 -36.17
CA ARG A 15 23.42 15.57 -34.91
C ARG A 15 23.91 17.00 -35.16
N ILE A 16 23.53 17.94 -34.30
CA ILE A 16 24.44 18.80 -33.51
C ILE A 16 23.64 19.92 -32.81
N ASN A 17 23.93 20.07 -31.52
CA ASN A 17 23.59 21.17 -30.62
C ASN A 17 24.02 22.54 -31.18
N HIS A 18 23.31 23.64 -30.88
CA HIS A 18 23.77 24.63 -29.90
C HIS A 18 22.78 25.79 -29.72
N ALA A 19 22.83 26.32 -28.50
CA ALA A 19 22.16 27.47 -27.93
C ALA A 19 22.23 28.78 -28.73
N LEU A 20 21.31 29.71 -28.43
CA LEU A 20 21.59 31.16 -28.31
C LEU A 20 20.37 31.97 -27.80
N ARG A 21 20.52 32.65 -26.65
CA ARG A 21 20.12 34.04 -26.29
C ARG A 21 20.12 34.18 -24.76
N SER A 22 21.14 34.74 -24.08
CA SER A 22 21.71 36.12 -24.05
C SER A 22 20.97 37.09 -23.11
N GLY A 23 21.72 37.65 -22.15
CA GLY A 23 21.39 38.80 -21.29
C GLY A 23 22.24 38.78 -20.00
N ILE A 24 23.55 39.09 -20.04
CA ILE A 24 24.19 40.42 -19.85
C ILE A 24 23.97 41.04 -18.46
N SER A 25 25.04 41.10 -17.64
CA SER A 25 25.53 42.34 -16.99
C SER A 25 26.90 42.16 -16.29
N ASN A 26 27.94 42.62 -16.99
CA ASN A 26 29.18 43.34 -16.62
C ASN A 26 29.81 43.36 -15.20
N GLY A 27 31.16 43.31 -15.23
CA GLY A 27 32.12 44.04 -14.37
C GLY A 27 33.05 43.10 -13.57
N GLY A 28 34.31 42.81 -13.94
CA GLY A 28 35.45 43.71 -14.22
C GLY A 28 36.58 43.43 -13.20
N ILE A 29 37.42 42.41 -13.41
CA ILE A 29 38.87 42.47 -13.76
C ILE A 29 39.74 43.32 -12.81
N LEU A 30 40.69 42.71 -12.10
CA LEU A 30 42.15 42.91 -12.29
C LEU A 30 42.99 41.99 -11.38
N CYS A 31 44.03 41.45 -12.01
CA CYS A 31 45.05 40.53 -11.52
C CYS A 31 46.40 41.27 -11.55
N SER A 32 47.26 41.08 -10.54
CA SER A 32 48.72 41.17 -10.71
C SER A 32 49.51 40.75 -9.46
N THR A 33 50.29 39.66 -9.61
CA THR A 33 51.76 39.51 -9.36
C THR A 33 52.46 40.43 -8.32
N ALA A 34 53.46 40.07 -7.52
CA ALA A 34 54.25 38.86 -7.27
C ALA A 34 55.33 39.18 -6.17
N VAL A 35 56.04 38.14 -5.69
CA VAL A 35 57.43 38.11 -5.16
C VAL A 35 57.73 38.29 -3.63
N ARG A 36 58.13 37.14 -3.06
CA ARG A 36 59.11 36.75 -1.99
C ARG A 36 59.98 37.86 -1.34
N THR A 37 60.28 37.81 -0.04
CA THR A 37 61.39 36.99 0.52
C THR A 37 61.47 37.06 2.08
N SER A 38 61.81 35.91 2.69
CA SER A 38 62.57 35.64 3.96
C SER A 38 62.22 36.36 5.28
N ALA A 39 62.37 35.82 6.49
CA ALA A 39 62.61 34.52 7.10
C ALA A 39 62.74 34.82 8.62
N SER A 40 62.21 33.99 9.53
CA SER A 40 62.84 33.62 10.82
C SER A 40 61.84 32.90 11.73
N ALA A 41 62.34 31.83 12.34
CA ALA A 41 61.66 30.85 13.16
C ALA A 41 61.14 31.37 14.51
N ALA A 42 60.05 30.76 14.99
CA ALA A 42 59.93 30.30 16.37
C ALA A 42 58.81 29.26 16.50
N SER A 43 59.19 28.09 17.00
CA SER A 43 58.39 26.94 17.33
C SER A 43 57.57 27.14 18.62
N SER A 44 56.33 26.65 18.65
CA SER A 44 55.80 25.90 19.79
C SER A 44 54.43 25.30 19.44
N ASN A 45 54.32 24.00 19.67
CA ASN A 45 53.13 23.18 19.57
C ASN A 45 52.03 23.69 20.53
N ALA A 46 50.76 23.58 20.14
CA ALA A 46 49.77 22.76 20.86
C ALA A 46 48.34 22.93 20.32
N SER A 47 47.73 21.77 20.02
CA SER A 47 46.30 21.43 20.09
C SER A 47 45.31 22.19 19.21
N ALA A 48 45.00 21.57 18.06
CA ALA A 48 43.73 21.70 17.38
C ALA A 48 42.59 21.29 18.32
N ALA A 49 41.67 22.23 18.58
CA ALA A 49 40.43 21.96 19.28
C ALA A 49 39.54 21.05 18.40
N ALA A 50 39.51 19.76 18.74
CA ALA A 50 38.54 18.83 18.20
C ALA A 50 37.14 19.26 18.65
N VAL A 51 36.28 19.59 17.69
CA VAL A 51 34.85 19.76 17.93
C VAL A 51 34.32 18.39 18.34
N ALA A 52 34.00 18.25 19.62
CA ALA A 52 33.46 17.03 20.20
C ALA A 52 32.17 16.66 19.49
N ALA A 53 32.16 15.51 18.83
CA ALA A 53 30.95 14.88 18.32
C ALA A 53 29.98 14.67 19.50
N ALA A 54 28.75 15.15 19.34
CA ALA A 54 27.69 14.94 20.32
C ALA A 54 27.53 13.44 20.61
N PRO A 55 27.37 13.03 21.88
CA PRO A 55 27.12 11.64 22.22
C PRO A 55 25.80 11.21 21.56
N SER A 56 25.87 10.17 20.74
CA SER A 56 24.67 9.51 20.20
C SER A 56 23.77 9.09 21.36
N PRO A 57 22.45 9.30 21.27
CA PRO A 57 21.51 8.93 22.33
C PRO A 57 21.70 7.44 22.65
N THR A 58 21.83 7.13 23.93
CA THR A 58 21.86 5.75 24.42
C THR A 58 20.61 5.02 23.88
N PRO A 59 20.75 3.96 23.07
CA PRO A 59 19.60 3.29 22.50
C PRO A 59 18.80 2.69 23.65
N ASN A 60 17.50 3.00 23.70
CA ASN A 60 16.58 2.28 24.56
C ASN A 60 16.73 0.79 24.25
N PRO A 61 16.70 -0.10 25.26
CA PRO A 61 16.90 -1.54 25.05
C PRO A 61 15.83 -2.17 24.14
N ASP A 62 14.79 -1.42 23.77
CA ASP A 62 13.64 -1.84 22.98
C ASP A 62 13.65 -1.34 21.53
N GLU A 63 14.73 -0.70 21.07
CA GLU A 63 14.86 -0.22 19.69
C GLU A 63 15.83 -1.10 18.87
N VAL A 64 15.54 -1.22 17.57
CA VAL A 64 16.29 -2.03 16.61
C VAL A 64 16.72 -1.15 15.45
N THR A 65 17.97 -1.31 15.02
CA THR A 65 18.48 -0.61 13.85
C THR A 65 18.33 -1.46 12.60
N VAL A 66 17.61 -0.93 11.60
CA VAL A 66 17.42 -1.60 10.30
C VAL A 66 17.73 -0.69 9.14
N PHE A 67 18.02 -1.29 8.00
CA PHE A 67 18.35 -0.59 6.78
C PHE A 67 17.28 -0.89 5.74
N ILE A 68 16.54 0.14 5.33
CA ILE A 68 15.52 0.04 4.30
C ILE A 68 16.04 0.82 3.09
N ASN A 69 16.26 0.14 1.96
CA ASN A 69 16.88 0.72 0.76
C ASN A 69 18.17 1.50 1.09
N ASP A 70 19.05 0.88 1.88
CA ASP A 70 20.32 1.43 2.38
C ASP A 70 20.21 2.65 3.33
N LYS A 71 18.99 3.07 3.68
CA LYS A 71 18.76 4.13 4.66
C LYS A 71 18.54 3.52 6.05
N PRO A 72 19.32 3.92 7.07
CA PRO A 72 19.10 3.47 8.44
C PRO A 72 17.77 3.99 8.99
N SER A 73 17.05 3.15 9.71
CA SER A 73 15.80 3.43 10.40
C SER A 73 15.83 2.76 11.77
N ILE A 74 15.37 3.48 12.78
CA ILE A 74 15.28 2.99 14.16
C ILE A 74 13.81 2.69 14.42
N VAL A 75 13.51 1.43 14.74
CA VAL A 75 12.14 0.96 14.95
C VAL A 75 12.04 0.16 16.24
N PRO A 76 10.88 0.14 16.91
CA PRO A 76 10.72 -0.64 18.13
C PRO A 76 10.83 -2.14 17.86
N LYS A 77 11.29 -2.91 18.85
CA LYS A 77 11.36 -4.37 18.78
C LYS A 77 9.98 -4.96 18.58
N GLY A 78 9.90 -5.99 17.75
CA GLY A 78 8.66 -6.74 17.49
C GLY A 78 7.78 -6.19 16.38
N VAL A 79 8.11 -5.05 15.78
CA VAL A 79 7.41 -4.58 14.58
C VAL A 79 7.69 -5.47 13.38
N THR A 80 6.76 -5.47 12.44
CA THR A 80 6.90 -6.17 11.15
C THR A 80 7.67 -5.32 10.14
N ILE A 81 8.22 -5.95 9.10
CA ILE A 81 8.94 -5.22 8.05
C ILE A 81 8.03 -4.17 7.39
N ILE A 82 6.76 -4.48 7.17
CA ILE A 82 5.83 -3.54 6.53
C ILE A 82 5.64 -2.26 7.36
N GLN A 83 5.49 -2.40 8.68
CA GLN A 83 5.39 -1.26 9.60
C GLN A 83 6.69 -0.45 9.62
N ALA A 84 7.85 -1.13 9.65
CA ALA A 84 9.14 -0.45 9.61
C ALA A 84 9.34 0.35 8.30
N CYS A 85 8.85 -0.15 7.17
CA CYS A 85 8.85 0.57 5.90
C CYS A 85 7.88 1.77 5.92
N GLU A 86 6.68 1.61 6.47
CA GLU A 86 5.70 2.69 6.65
C GLU A 86 6.26 3.82 7.52
N HIS A 87 7.02 3.52 8.59
CA HIS A 87 7.72 4.52 9.41
C HIS A 87 8.73 5.38 8.63
N GLN A 88 9.28 4.86 7.54
CA GLN A 88 10.21 5.58 6.66
C GLN A 88 9.50 6.20 5.44
N GLY A 89 8.18 6.11 5.36
CA GLY A 89 7.39 6.58 4.22
C GLY A 89 7.56 5.72 2.96
N VAL A 90 8.00 4.46 3.09
CA VAL A 90 8.09 3.51 1.98
C VAL A 90 6.84 2.63 1.98
N GLU A 91 5.97 2.85 1.00
CA GLU A 91 4.73 2.08 0.88
C GLU A 91 4.97 0.73 0.18
N ILE A 92 4.53 -0.35 0.84
CA ILE A 92 4.57 -1.71 0.29
C ILE A 92 3.14 -2.13 -0.10
N PRO A 93 2.92 -2.66 -1.32
CA PRO A 93 1.59 -3.07 -1.76
C PRO A 93 1.04 -4.22 -0.90
N ARG A 94 -0.22 -4.07 -0.48
CA ARG A 94 -0.90 -4.97 0.46
C ARG A 94 -2.35 -5.21 0.05
N PHE A 95 -2.83 -6.44 0.25
CA PHE A 95 -4.25 -6.80 0.10
C PHE A 95 -4.84 -7.44 1.35
N CYS A 96 -4.16 -8.45 1.92
CA CYS A 96 -4.64 -9.13 3.11
C CYS A 96 -4.22 -8.44 4.41
N TYR A 97 -3.09 -7.72 4.42
CA TYR A 97 -2.63 -7.02 5.61
C TYR A 97 -3.53 -5.81 5.88
N HIS A 98 -3.86 -5.62 7.15
CA HIS A 98 -4.57 -4.47 7.70
C HIS A 98 -4.09 -4.34 9.14
N GLU A 99 -3.73 -3.13 9.58
CA GLU A 99 -3.04 -2.92 10.87
C GLU A 99 -3.88 -3.37 12.08
N ARG A 100 -5.21 -3.35 11.96
CA ARG A 100 -6.15 -3.70 13.04
C ARG A 100 -6.65 -5.15 13.05
N LEU A 101 -6.20 -5.97 12.11
CA LEU A 101 -6.57 -7.38 12.03
C LEU A 101 -5.33 -8.24 12.22
N SER A 102 -5.55 -9.50 12.60
CA SER A 102 -4.47 -10.48 12.68
C SER A 102 -3.71 -10.62 11.36
N ILE A 103 -2.45 -11.05 11.42
CA ILE A 103 -1.60 -11.21 10.22
C ILE A 103 -1.93 -12.56 9.55
N ALA A 104 -2.35 -12.54 8.27
CA ALA A 104 -2.65 -13.77 7.51
C ALA A 104 -1.53 -14.22 6.56
N GLY A 105 -1.11 -13.36 5.62
CA GLY A 105 -0.09 -13.71 4.62
C GLY A 105 -0.58 -14.48 3.38
N ASN A 106 -1.88 -14.40 3.07
CA ASN A 106 -2.49 -15.13 1.95
C ASN A 106 -2.13 -14.55 0.57
N CYS A 107 -2.08 -13.22 0.43
CA CYS A 107 -1.99 -12.58 -0.89
C CYS A 107 -0.58 -12.51 -1.48
N ARG A 108 0.47 -12.61 -0.66
CA ARG A 108 1.89 -12.53 -1.09
C ARG A 108 2.28 -11.29 -1.93
N MET A 109 1.48 -10.23 -1.95
CA MET A 109 1.81 -8.99 -2.68
C MET A 109 2.96 -8.21 -2.01
N CYS A 110 3.08 -8.34 -0.69
CA CYS A 110 4.04 -7.62 0.14
C CYS A 110 5.46 -8.24 0.17
N LEU A 111 5.83 -9.00 -0.86
CA LEU A 111 7.15 -9.64 -0.93
C LEU A 111 8.25 -8.58 -1.04
N VAL A 112 9.31 -8.77 -0.26
CA VAL A 112 10.51 -7.93 -0.22
C VAL A 112 11.77 -8.79 -0.19
N GLU A 113 12.89 -8.22 -0.62
CA GLU A 113 14.19 -8.89 -0.60
C GLU A 113 14.94 -8.52 0.69
N VAL A 114 15.55 -9.52 1.30
CA VAL A 114 16.34 -9.39 2.52
C VAL A 114 17.70 -10.03 2.24
N GLU A 115 18.80 -9.32 2.49
CA GLU A 115 20.16 -9.73 2.08
C GLU A 115 20.53 -11.17 2.52
N ARG A 116 20.06 -11.57 3.71
CA ARG A 116 20.37 -12.89 4.31
C ARG A 116 19.34 -13.99 3.97
N SER A 117 18.36 -13.72 3.12
CA SER A 117 17.31 -14.68 2.77
C SER A 117 17.39 -15.06 1.29
N PRO A 118 17.48 -16.37 0.94
CA PRO A 118 17.54 -16.79 -0.46
C PRO A 118 16.21 -16.59 -1.19
N LYS A 119 15.10 -16.67 -0.45
CA LYS A 119 13.74 -16.46 -0.92
C LYS A 119 13.26 -15.07 -0.51
N LEU A 120 12.38 -14.48 -1.33
CA LEU A 120 11.67 -13.26 -0.96
C LEU A 120 10.78 -13.54 0.25
N VAL A 121 10.76 -12.58 1.18
CA VAL A 121 10.07 -12.71 2.45
C VAL A 121 8.80 -11.87 2.43
N ALA A 122 7.73 -12.36 3.06
CA ALA A 122 6.50 -11.59 3.22
C ALA A 122 6.69 -10.55 4.32
N SER A 123 6.67 -9.27 3.96
CA SER A 123 6.92 -8.18 4.91
C SER A 123 5.87 -8.04 6.01
N CYS A 124 4.64 -8.51 5.77
CA CYS A 124 3.55 -8.41 6.73
C CYS A 124 3.68 -9.37 7.93
N ALA A 125 4.40 -10.48 7.80
CA ALA A 125 4.52 -11.49 8.84
C ALA A 125 5.92 -11.59 9.44
N MET A 126 6.94 -11.12 8.72
CA MET A 126 8.31 -11.20 9.19
C MET A 126 8.58 -10.08 10.20
N PRO A 127 8.95 -10.41 11.46
CA PRO A 127 9.41 -9.42 12.42
C PRO A 127 10.79 -8.90 12.03
N VAL A 128 11.04 -7.66 12.39
CA VAL A 128 12.28 -6.98 12.10
C VAL A 128 13.38 -7.43 13.07
N MET A 129 14.59 -7.68 12.55
CA MET A 129 15.78 -8.06 13.33
C MET A 129 16.86 -6.99 13.24
N ASP A 130 17.75 -6.94 14.24
CA ASP A 130 18.82 -5.96 14.27
C ASP A 130 19.84 -6.16 13.14
N GLY A 131 20.23 -5.06 12.51
CA GLY A 131 21.10 -5.05 11.33
C GLY A 131 20.47 -5.67 10.08
N MET A 132 19.15 -5.84 10.04
CA MET A 132 18.45 -6.37 8.86
C MET A 132 18.45 -5.32 7.74
N LYS A 133 18.83 -5.74 6.53
CA LYS A 133 18.75 -4.93 5.31
C LYS A 133 17.62 -5.42 4.42
N ILE A 134 16.68 -4.53 4.17
CA ILE A 134 15.46 -4.74 3.41
C ILE A 134 15.56 -3.91 2.14
N MET A 135 15.34 -4.54 1.00
CA MET A 135 15.30 -3.89 -0.30
C MET A 135 13.92 -4.07 -0.93
N THR A 136 13.26 -2.96 -1.28
CA THR A 136 11.90 -2.98 -1.83
C THR A 136 11.86 -2.91 -3.36
N ASP A 137 12.92 -2.39 -3.98
CA ASP A 137 12.87 -1.96 -5.40
C ASP A 137 13.75 -2.81 -6.33
N THR A 138 14.27 -3.95 -5.84
CA THR A 138 15.12 -4.83 -6.64
C THR A 138 14.34 -5.43 -7.82
N PRO A 139 15.02 -5.78 -8.93
CA PRO A 139 14.35 -6.40 -10.07
C PRO A 139 13.67 -7.74 -9.71
N ARG A 140 14.18 -8.45 -8.69
CA ARG A 140 13.57 -9.69 -8.17
C ARG A 140 12.23 -9.40 -7.49
N VAL A 141 12.15 -8.34 -6.68
CA VAL A 141 10.91 -7.94 -6.00
C VAL A 141 9.85 -7.48 -7.00
N LYS A 142 10.24 -6.64 -7.97
CA LYS A 142 9.32 -6.17 -9.03
C LYS A 142 8.71 -7.34 -9.80
N LYS A 143 9.55 -8.27 -10.26
CA LYS A 143 9.09 -9.48 -10.96
C LYS A 143 8.17 -10.36 -10.11
N ALA A 144 8.42 -10.44 -8.79
CA ALA A 144 7.55 -11.18 -7.89
C ALA A 144 6.18 -10.52 -7.72
N ARG A 145 6.14 -9.19 -7.59
CA ARG A 145 4.89 -8.42 -7.51
C ARG A 145 4.07 -8.54 -8.80
N GLU A 146 4.71 -8.41 -9.96
CA GLU A 146 4.08 -8.65 -11.27
C GLU A 146 3.48 -10.06 -11.37
N GLY A 147 4.23 -11.08 -10.94
CA GLY A 147 3.75 -12.47 -10.94
C GLY A 147 2.56 -12.70 -10.01
N VAL A 148 2.60 -12.14 -8.79
CA VAL A 148 1.47 -12.21 -7.85
C VAL A 148 0.25 -11.50 -8.41
N MET A 149 0.43 -10.31 -8.98
CA MET A 149 -0.66 -9.56 -9.60
C MET A 149 -1.29 -10.32 -10.76
N GLU A 150 -0.47 -10.96 -11.59
CA GLU A 150 -0.96 -11.83 -12.66
C GLU A 150 -1.82 -12.96 -12.07
N PHE A 151 -1.37 -13.65 -11.02
CA PHE A 151 -2.16 -14.72 -10.38
C PHE A 151 -3.49 -14.24 -9.81
N LEU A 152 -3.54 -13.04 -9.26
CA LEU A 152 -4.78 -12.44 -8.76
C LEU A 152 -5.75 -12.14 -9.92
N LEU A 153 -5.24 -11.65 -11.05
CA LEU A 153 -6.04 -11.26 -12.22
C LEU A 153 -6.42 -12.43 -13.14
N ILE A 154 -5.76 -13.59 -13.04
CA ILE A 154 -6.11 -14.80 -13.83
C ILE A 154 -7.60 -15.12 -13.69
N ASN A 155 -8.06 -15.24 -12.45
CA ASN A 155 -9.44 -15.64 -12.14
C ASN A 155 -10.38 -14.47 -11.82
N HIS A 156 -9.88 -13.23 -11.78
CA HIS A 156 -10.71 -12.05 -11.54
C HIS A 156 -11.55 -11.69 -12.79
N PRO A 157 -12.86 -11.42 -12.66
CA PRO A 157 -13.71 -11.07 -13.80
C PRO A 157 -13.41 -9.65 -14.32
N LEU A 158 -13.77 -9.38 -15.57
CA LEU A 158 -13.59 -8.07 -16.21
C LEU A 158 -14.77 -7.13 -15.90
N ASP A 159 -15.07 -7.01 -14.62
CA ASP A 159 -16.27 -6.34 -14.12
C ASP A 159 -16.07 -4.86 -13.77
N CYS A 160 -14.87 -4.31 -13.96
CA CYS A 160 -14.54 -2.92 -13.60
C CYS A 160 -15.59 -1.87 -14.02
N PRO A 161 -16.20 -1.88 -15.23
CA PRO A 161 -17.19 -0.86 -15.61
C PRO A 161 -18.53 -0.96 -14.85
N ILE A 162 -18.84 -2.15 -14.33
CA ILE A 162 -20.06 -2.46 -13.55
C ILE A 162 -19.75 -2.68 -12.06
N CYS A 163 -18.52 -2.46 -11.64
CA CYS A 163 -18.12 -2.59 -10.25
C CYS A 163 -18.42 -1.28 -9.52
N ASP A 164 -19.11 -1.35 -8.38
CA ASP A 164 -19.41 -0.16 -7.58
C ASP A 164 -18.11 0.50 -7.06
N GLN A 165 -17.12 -0.31 -6.67
CA GLN A 165 -15.78 0.14 -6.28
C GLN A 165 -14.87 0.54 -7.47
N GLY A 166 -15.41 0.63 -8.68
CA GLY A 166 -14.63 1.04 -9.86
C GLY A 166 -14.06 2.45 -9.68
N GLY A 167 -12.73 2.57 -9.64
CA GLY A 167 -12.02 3.83 -9.42
C GLY A 167 -11.54 4.08 -7.98
N GLU A 168 -11.92 3.26 -7.00
CA GLU A 168 -11.37 3.27 -5.62
C GLU A 168 -10.80 1.90 -5.21
N CYS A 169 -10.66 0.99 -6.17
CA CYS A 169 -10.29 -0.40 -5.92
C CYS A 169 -8.77 -0.55 -5.77
N ASP A 170 -8.31 -1.01 -4.59
CA ASP A 170 -6.90 -1.30 -4.32
C ASP A 170 -6.28 -2.22 -5.40
N LEU A 171 -7.05 -3.21 -5.88
CA LEU A 171 -6.57 -4.14 -6.91
C LEU A 171 -6.34 -3.43 -8.24
N GLN A 172 -7.18 -2.47 -8.60
CA GLN A 172 -7.01 -1.69 -9.83
C GLN A 172 -5.78 -0.78 -9.73
N ASP A 173 -5.63 -0.07 -8.62
CA ASP A 173 -4.54 0.89 -8.42
C ASP A 173 -3.19 0.18 -8.33
N GLN A 174 -3.12 -0.91 -7.55
CA GLN A 174 -1.89 -1.69 -7.44
C GLN A 174 -1.54 -2.44 -8.74
N ALA A 175 -2.53 -2.85 -9.53
CA ALA A 175 -2.28 -3.41 -10.85
C ALA A 175 -1.70 -2.38 -11.82
N MET A 176 -2.14 -1.12 -11.73
CA MET A 176 -1.59 -0.04 -12.55
C MET A 176 -0.16 0.36 -12.13
N ILE A 177 0.15 0.31 -10.84
CA ILE A 177 1.46 0.74 -10.31
C ILE A 177 2.51 -0.37 -10.35
N PHE A 178 2.13 -1.60 -9.95
CA PHE A 178 3.06 -2.72 -9.74
C PHE A 178 2.78 -3.94 -10.65
N GLY A 179 1.67 -3.93 -11.39
CA GLY A 179 1.31 -5.01 -12.29
C GLY A 179 2.02 -4.92 -13.64
N ALA A 180 1.93 -6.00 -14.41
CA ALA A 180 2.35 -6.00 -15.81
C ALA A 180 1.25 -5.41 -16.70
N ASP A 181 1.64 -4.76 -17.80
CA ASP A 181 0.71 -4.11 -18.73
C ASP A 181 -0.31 -5.06 -19.40
N ARG A 182 0.00 -6.37 -19.44
CA ARG A 182 -0.81 -7.39 -20.13
C ARG A 182 -0.82 -8.72 -19.39
N GLY A 183 -1.99 -9.34 -19.32
CA GLY A 183 -2.13 -10.73 -18.87
C GLY A 183 -1.77 -11.73 -19.97
N ARG A 184 -1.27 -12.90 -19.58
CA ARG A 184 -0.98 -14.02 -20.51
C ARG A 184 -2.06 -15.10 -20.52
N PHE A 185 -3.07 -14.96 -19.66
CA PHE A 185 -4.11 -15.96 -19.45
C PHE A 185 -5.27 -15.78 -20.44
N PHE A 186 -5.56 -16.82 -21.23
CA PHE A 186 -6.63 -16.85 -22.24
C PHE A 186 -7.65 -17.97 -22.00
N GLU A 187 -7.55 -18.70 -20.90
CA GLU A 187 -8.46 -19.80 -20.59
C GLU A 187 -9.73 -19.32 -19.89
N TYR A 188 -10.65 -20.25 -19.63
CA TYR A 188 -11.88 -19.97 -18.90
C TYR A 188 -11.58 -19.58 -17.45
N LYS A 189 -12.11 -18.43 -17.05
CA LYS A 189 -12.07 -17.95 -15.67
C LYS A 189 -13.08 -18.75 -14.83
N ARG A 190 -12.77 -18.95 -13.56
CA ARG A 190 -13.76 -19.49 -12.61
C ARG A 190 -14.91 -18.51 -12.42
N SER A 191 -16.10 -19.05 -12.16
CA SER A 191 -17.26 -18.33 -11.66
C SER A 191 -17.68 -18.94 -10.33
N VAL A 192 -18.14 -18.10 -9.41
CA VAL A 192 -18.58 -18.47 -8.06
C VAL A 192 -19.99 -17.94 -7.89
N GLU A 193 -20.83 -18.68 -7.16
CA GLU A 193 -22.20 -18.27 -6.87
C GLU A 193 -22.24 -17.11 -5.86
N ASP A 194 -23.19 -16.21 -6.03
CA ASP A 194 -23.36 -15.07 -5.14
C ASP A 194 -24.16 -15.48 -3.90
N LYS A 195 -23.56 -15.32 -2.72
CA LYS A 195 -24.13 -15.75 -1.44
C LYS A 195 -24.95 -14.65 -0.80
N TYR A 196 -26.17 -14.92 -0.32
CA TYR A 196 -26.93 -13.92 0.42
C TYR A 196 -26.35 -13.68 1.82
N ALA A 197 -25.82 -12.47 2.07
CA ALA A 197 -25.23 -12.06 3.35
C ALA A 197 -26.08 -11.05 4.13
N GLY A 198 -27.30 -10.74 3.66
CA GLY A 198 -28.24 -9.81 4.29
C GLY A 198 -28.74 -8.69 3.35
N PRO A 199 -29.53 -7.75 3.88
CA PRO A 199 -30.07 -6.62 3.11
C PRO A 199 -29.08 -5.45 2.95
N LEU A 200 -28.09 -5.33 3.82
CA LEU A 200 -27.10 -4.22 3.77
C LEU A 200 -25.98 -4.49 2.77
N ILE A 201 -25.51 -5.75 2.73
CA ILE A 201 -24.33 -6.16 1.98
C ILE A 201 -24.77 -6.84 0.69
N LYS A 202 -24.27 -6.34 -0.43
CA LYS A 202 -24.32 -7.01 -1.73
C LYS A 202 -23.02 -7.75 -1.95
N THR A 203 -23.13 -8.98 -2.39
CA THR A 203 -22.03 -9.92 -2.55
C THR A 203 -21.92 -10.31 -4.01
N ILE A 204 -20.73 -10.15 -4.58
CA ILE A 204 -20.38 -10.64 -5.91
C ILE A 204 -19.09 -11.44 -5.77
N MET A 205 -19.22 -12.75 -5.52
CA MET A 205 -18.10 -13.56 -5.02
C MET A 205 -17.10 -13.94 -6.12
N THR A 206 -17.49 -13.83 -7.39
CA THR A 206 -16.58 -13.95 -8.55
C THR A 206 -15.40 -12.99 -8.47
N ARG A 207 -15.60 -11.79 -7.89
CA ARG A 207 -14.58 -10.75 -7.75
C ARG A 207 -13.62 -11.00 -6.58
N CYS A 208 -13.93 -11.94 -5.69
CA CYS A 208 -13.15 -12.19 -4.48
C CYS A 208 -11.75 -12.76 -4.81
N ILE A 209 -10.72 -12.16 -4.20
CA ILE A 209 -9.31 -12.57 -4.32
C ILE A 209 -8.81 -13.39 -3.12
N HIS A 210 -9.71 -13.89 -2.27
CA HIS A 210 -9.39 -14.75 -1.13
C HIS A 210 -8.44 -14.12 -0.10
N CYS A 211 -8.55 -12.81 0.12
CA CYS A 211 -7.72 -12.09 1.10
C CYS A 211 -8.09 -12.40 2.56
N THR A 212 -9.27 -12.99 2.81
CA THR A 212 -9.81 -13.36 4.14
C THR A 212 -9.88 -12.21 5.15
N ARG A 213 -9.94 -10.96 4.68
CA ARG A 213 -10.05 -9.78 5.56
C ARG A 213 -11.42 -9.71 6.23
N CYS A 214 -12.49 -10.03 5.50
CA CYS A 214 -13.85 -10.11 6.01
C CYS A 214 -14.06 -11.23 7.05
N VAL A 215 -13.49 -12.42 6.82
CA VAL A 215 -13.56 -13.56 7.75
C VAL A 215 -12.87 -13.22 9.08
N ARG A 216 -11.67 -12.64 9.03
CA ARG A 216 -10.95 -12.19 10.22
C ARG A 216 -11.70 -11.07 10.95
N PHE A 217 -12.24 -10.11 10.22
CA PHE A 217 -13.05 -9.06 10.83
C PHE A 217 -14.29 -9.62 11.54
N GLY A 218 -14.99 -10.58 10.91
CA GLY A 218 -16.12 -11.27 11.52
C GLY A 218 -15.76 -11.91 12.86
N THR A 219 -14.66 -12.67 12.86
CA THR A 219 -14.19 -13.42 14.04
C THR A 219 -13.63 -12.51 15.13
N GLU A 220 -12.76 -11.57 14.78
CA GLU A 220 -11.94 -10.80 15.72
C GLU A 220 -12.62 -9.53 16.22
N VAL A 221 -13.34 -8.82 15.34
CA VAL A 221 -13.89 -7.49 15.64
C VAL A 221 -15.40 -7.55 15.86
N ALA A 222 -16.13 -8.20 14.96
CA ALA A 222 -17.57 -8.33 15.09
C ALA A 222 -17.99 -9.39 16.13
N GLY A 223 -17.09 -10.32 16.48
CA GLY A 223 -17.39 -11.42 17.40
C GLY A 223 -18.40 -12.43 16.85
N VAL A 224 -18.60 -12.46 15.52
CA VAL A 224 -19.56 -13.32 14.83
C VAL A 224 -18.82 -14.17 13.80
N GLU A 225 -18.82 -15.48 14.00
CA GLU A 225 -18.12 -16.46 13.17
C GLU A 225 -18.96 -16.98 11.99
N ASP A 226 -19.78 -16.10 11.39
CA ASP A 226 -20.67 -16.49 10.30
C ASP A 226 -19.95 -16.58 8.94
N LEU A 227 -18.95 -15.74 8.73
CA LEU A 227 -18.16 -15.75 7.50
C LEU A 227 -17.02 -16.74 7.62
N GLY A 228 -17.01 -17.74 6.73
CA GLY A 228 -15.97 -18.75 6.65
C GLY A 228 -15.32 -18.82 5.27
N THR A 229 -14.35 -19.73 5.16
CA THR A 229 -13.77 -20.14 3.89
C THR A 229 -14.18 -21.59 3.64
N THR A 230 -14.97 -21.82 2.60
CA THR A 230 -15.46 -23.16 2.20
C THR A 230 -14.72 -23.63 0.95
N GLY A 231 -14.47 -24.94 0.84
CA GLY A 231 -13.76 -25.51 -0.31
C GLY A 231 -12.23 -25.42 -0.21
N ARG A 232 -11.55 -25.76 -1.31
CA ARG A 232 -10.07 -25.79 -1.39
C ARG A 232 -9.58 -25.47 -2.80
N GLY A 233 -8.42 -24.81 -2.88
CA GLY A 233 -7.76 -24.49 -4.15
C GLY A 233 -8.55 -23.46 -4.94
N THR A 234 -8.76 -23.71 -6.23
CA THR A 234 -9.51 -22.79 -7.11
C THR A 234 -10.98 -22.67 -6.74
N ASN A 235 -11.57 -23.73 -6.16
CA ASN A 235 -12.97 -23.80 -5.74
C ASN A 235 -13.16 -23.33 -4.28
N THR A 236 -12.24 -22.50 -3.80
CA THR A 236 -12.40 -21.87 -2.49
C THR A 236 -13.42 -20.74 -2.62
N GLU A 237 -14.32 -20.62 -1.65
CA GLU A 237 -15.35 -19.59 -1.60
C GLU A 237 -15.35 -18.94 -0.22
N ILE A 238 -15.61 -17.65 -0.18
CA ILE A 238 -15.75 -16.90 1.07
C ILE A 238 -17.23 -16.60 1.29
N GLY A 239 -17.72 -16.86 2.49
CA GLY A 239 -19.08 -16.56 2.89
C GLY A 239 -19.60 -17.55 3.90
N THR A 240 -20.90 -17.51 4.14
CA THR A 240 -21.62 -18.49 4.95
C THR A 240 -21.75 -19.82 4.17
N TYR A 241 -21.72 -20.96 4.87
CA TYR A 241 -21.94 -22.28 4.25
C TYR A 241 -23.43 -22.53 4.04
N VAL A 242 -24.24 -22.19 5.05
CA VAL A 242 -25.71 -22.15 4.96
C VAL A 242 -26.12 -20.72 4.67
N GLU A 243 -27.19 -20.51 3.91
CA GLU A 243 -27.76 -19.18 3.72
C GLU A 243 -28.14 -18.56 5.08
N LYS A 244 -27.27 -17.69 5.57
CA LYS A 244 -27.40 -16.98 6.84
C LYS A 244 -27.02 -15.53 6.63
N MET A 245 -27.80 -14.63 7.21
CA MET A 245 -27.50 -13.21 7.23
C MET A 245 -26.32 -12.94 8.17
N PHE A 246 -25.47 -11.99 7.81
CA PHE A 246 -24.40 -11.52 8.70
C PHE A 246 -25.00 -10.60 9.78
N GLU A 247 -25.42 -11.20 10.89
CA GLU A 247 -26.10 -10.54 12.01
C GLU A 247 -25.08 -9.87 12.94
N SER A 248 -24.59 -8.70 12.52
CA SER A 248 -23.72 -7.87 13.36
C SER A 248 -24.06 -6.39 13.19
N GLU A 249 -24.00 -5.64 14.27
CA GLU A 249 -24.15 -4.17 14.24
C GLU A 249 -23.03 -3.49 13.44
N LEU A 250 -21.87 -4.15 13.33
CA LEU A 250 -20.69 -3.66 12.60
C LEU A 250 -20.57 -4.26 11.20
N SER A 251 -21.63 -4.90 10.70
CA SER A 251 -21.67 -5.57 9.40
C SER A 251 -21.30 -4.67 8.22
N GLY A 252 -21.70 -3.39 8.25
CA GLY A 252 -21.40 -2.43 7.20
C GLY A 252 -19.90 -2.19 6.98
N ASN A 253 -19.08 -2.30 8.04
CA ASN A 253 -17.64 -2.02 7.95
C ASN A 253 -16.88 -3.06 7.09
N VAL A 254 -17.48 -4.22 6.83
CA VAL A 254 -16.88 -5.25 5.96
C VAL A 254 -16.72 -4.74 4.51
N ILE A 255 -17.57 -3.80 4.09
CA ILE A 255 -17.53 -3.18 2.76
C ILE A 255 -16.23 -2.38 2.59
N ASP A 256 -15.93 -1.49 3.53
CA ASP A 256 -14.73 -0.66 3.52
C ASP A 256 -13.44 -1.49 3.68
N LEU A 257 -13.53 -2.59 4.41
CA LEU A 257 -12.40 -3.50 4.56
C LEU A 257 -12.08 -4.22 3.25
N CYS A 258 -13.04 -4.49 2.37
CA CYS A 258 -12.81 -5.33 1.21
C CYS A 258 -11.97 -4.57 0.16
N PRO A 259 -10.75 -5.03 -0.19
CA PRO A 259 -9.89 -4.34 -1.16
C PRO A 259 -10.36 -4.47 -2.62
N VAL A 260 -11.45 -5.20 -2.83
CA VAL A 260 -12.05 -5.51 -4.14
C VAL A 260 -13.57 -5.43 -4.02
N GLY A 261 -14.26 -5.15 -5.12
CA GLY A 261 -15.71 -4.96 -5.12
C GLY A 261 -16.53 -6.24 -5.04
N ALA A 262 -16.10 -7.20 -4.22
CA ALA A 262 -16.79 -8.45 -3.93
C ALA A 262 -17.84 -8.29 -2.82
N ILE A 263 -17.63 -7.34 -1.90
CA ILE A 263 -18.55 -6.99 -0.83
C ILE A 263 -18.81 -5.49 -0.97
N THR A 264 -20.01 -5.11 -1.39
CA THR A 264 -20.41 -3.72 -1.62
C THR A 264 -21.70 -3.40 -0.88
N GLU A 265 -22.04 -2.12 -0.79
CA GLU A 265 -23.32 -1.69 -0.23
C GLU A 265 -24.47 -2.03 -1.18
N LYS A 266 -25.52 -2.68 -0.67
CA LYS A 266 -26.71 -2.99 -1.47
C LYS A 266 -27.61 -1.77 -1.67
N SER A 267 -27.78 -0.94 -0.64
CA SER A 267 -28.65 0.24 -0.65
C SER A 267 -28.21 1.30 -1.67
N PHE A 268 -26.91 1.38 -1.96
CA PHE A 268 -26.33 2.38 -2.86
C PHE A 268 -25.89 1.80 -4.22
N SER A 269 -26.28 0.57 -4.54
CA SER A 269 -25.79 -0.11 -5.74
C SER A 269 -26.06 0.73 -7.01
N PHE A 270 -25.00 1.10 -7.71
CA PHE A 270 -24.98 1.89 -8.95
C PHE A 270 -25.43 3.37 -8.88
N SER A 271 -25.74 3.94 -7.71
CA SER A 271 -26.31 5.30 -7.65
C SER A 271 -25.27 6.40 -7.85
N SER A 272 -24.04 6.24 -7.34
CA SER A 272 -22.96 7.22 -7.55
C SER A 272 -21.64 6.55 -7.88
N LYS A 273 -20.99 7.06 -8.92
CA LYS A 273 -19.62 6.66 -9.28
C LYS A 273 -18.66 7.71 -8.73
N ASN A 274 -17.63 7.27 -8.03
CA ASN A 274 -16.64 8.12 -7.33
C ASN A 274 -15.85 9.11 -8.21
N SER A 275 -16.07 9.13 -9.53
CA SER A 275 -15.36 10.03 -10.43
C SER A 275 -15.53 11.53 -10.13
N LYS A 276 -16.51 11.95 -9.31
CA LYS A 276 -16.80 13.38 -9.03
C LYS A 276 -17.47 13.66 -7.65
N GLY A 277 -17.05 13.02 -6.57
CA GLY A 277 -17.56 13.35 -5.22
C GLY A 277 -16.76 14.49 -4.58
N SER A 278 -17.41 15.53 -4.05
CA SER A 278 -16.76 16.44 -3.10
C SER A 278 -16.87 15.84 -1.70
N THR A 279 -15.75 15.35 -1.18
CA THR A 279 -15.65 14.89 0.21
C THR A 279 -15.67 16.10 1.13
N ASN A 280 -16.73 16.23 1.94
CA ASN A 280 -16.72 17.19 3.04
C ASN A 280 -16.32 16.45 4.30
N GLU A 281 -15.11 16.71 4.81
CA GLU A 281 -14.70 16.22 6.13
C GLU A 281 -15.50 16.99 7.19
N THR A 282 -16.36 16.31 7.93
CA THR A 282 -16.98 16.88 9.12
C THR A 282 -15.98 16.80 10.27
N ASP A 283 -15.88 17.87 11.06
CA ASP A 283 -14.90 18.06 12.14
C ASP A 283 -14.50 16.77 12.88
N GLN A 284 -13.22 16.43 12.78
CA GLN A 284 -12.58 15.24 13.36
C GLN A 284 -12.55 15.21 14.90
N SER A 285 -13.27 16.13 15.58
CA SER A 285 -13.32 16.25 17.04
C SER A 285 -14.15 15.15 17.72
N LYS A 286 -14.89 14.33 16.96
CA LYS A 286 -15.57 13.13 17.44
C LYS A 286 -15.00 11.91 16.71
N LEU A 287 -14.53 10.94 17.49
CA LEU A 287 -13.83 9.70 17.08
C LEU A 287 -14.65 8.77 16.14
N SER A 288 -15.82 9.20 15.66
CA SER A 288 -16.79 8.43 14.88
C SER A 288 -17.42 9.22 13.73
N ALA A 289 -16.79 10.31 13.26
CA ALA A 289 -17.36 11.11 12.18
C ALA A 289 -17.31 10.34 10.84
N PRO A 290 -18.45 10.07 10.19
CA PRO A 290 -18.46 9.42 8.88
C PRO A 290 -17.95 10.37 7.80
N ARG A 291 -17.25 9.82 6.80
CA ARG A 291 -16.95 10.58 5.58
C ARG A 291 -18.22 10.66 4.75
N ILE A 292 -18.64 11.89 4.46
CA ILE A 292 -19.87 12.17 3.71
C ILE A 292 -19.49 12.40 2.25
N ASN A 293 -19.79 11.41 1.41
CA ASN A 293 -19.63 11.49 -0.03
C ASN A 293 -20.92 12.04 -0.64
N LYS A 294 -20.88 13.28 -1.15
CA LYS A 294 -22.02 13.89 -1.84
C LYS A 294 -21.80 13.89 -3.35
N SER A 295 -22.73 13.29 -4.08
CA SER A 295 -22.86 13.49 -5.53
C SER A 295 -24.12 14.29 -5.83
N GLY A 296 -23.97 15.61 -6.00
CA GLY A 296 -25.08 16.49 -6.38
C GLY A 296 -26.20 16.58 -5.33
N SER A 297 -27.46 16.53 -5.78
CA SER A 297 -28.68 16.65 -4.96
C SER A 297 -29.17 15.33 -4.34
N GLU A 298 -28.39 14.26 -4.47
CA GLU A 298 -28.76 12.92 -3.98
C GLU A 298 -28.35 12.70 -2.51
N VAL A 299 -28.94 11.68 -1.88
CA VAL A 299 -28.66 11.29 -0.50
C VAL A 299 -27.17 10.93 -0.37
N PRO A 300 -26.44 11.52 0.60
CA PRO A 300 -25.01 11.25 0.77
C PRO A 300 -24.78 9.78 1.15
N SER A 301 -23.72 9.17 0.59
CA SER A 301 -23.18 7.92 1.14
C SER A 301 -22.25 8.22 2.31
N TYR A 302 -22.31 7.37 3.33
CA TYR A 302 -21.53 7.49 4.55
C TYR A 302 -20.54 6.34 4.59
N SER A 303 -19.25 6.62 4.39
CA SER A 303 -18.21 5.64 4.70
C SER A 303 -17.74 5.83 6.13
N ALA A 304 -17.44 4.73 6.81
CA ALA A 304 -16.97 4.81 8.19
C ALA A 304 -15.61 5.53 8.18
N GLY A 305 -15.49 6.61 8.95
CA GLY A 305 -14.18 7.20 9.20
C GLY A 305 -13.30 6.14 9.88
N LEU A 306 -12.05 5.98 9.43
CA LEU A 306 -11.10 5.01 9.98
C LEU A 306 -10.96 5.08 11.52
N ALA A 307 -11.32 6.21 12.15
CA ALA A 307 -11.33 6.40 13.60
C ALA A 307 -12.40 5.58 14.35
N GLN A 308 -13.56 5.27 13.73
CA GLN A 308 -14.66 4.59 14.41
C GLN A 308 -14.31 3.14 14.78
N VAL A 309 -13.49 2.49 13.95
CA VAL A 309 -12.95 1.15 14.23
C VAL A 309 -11.90 1.18 15.34
N MET A 310 -11.23 2.31 15.58
CA MET A 310 -10.22 2.46 16.66
C MET A 310 -10.87 2.52 18.05
N ALA A 311 -11.96 3.30 18.17
CA ALA A 311 -12.63 3.54 19.46
C ALA A 311 -13.16 2.26 20.14
N GLN A 312 -13.58 1.28 19.34
CA GLN A 312 -14.16 0.03 19.87
C GLN A 312 -13.08 -0.96 20.33
N GLN A 313 -11.89 -0.95 19.72
CA GLN A 313 -10.79 -1.85 20.09
C GLN A 313 -10.18 -1.53 21.46
N ASP A 314 -10.12 -0.26 21.87
CA ASP A 314 -9.62 0.12 23.19
C ASP A 314 -10.53 -0.40 24.32
N SER A 315 -11.84 -0.49 24.08
CA SER A 315 -12.80 -1.00 25.08
C SER A 315 -12.76 -2.52 25.26
N THR A 316 -12.55 -3.28 24.18
CA THR A 316 -12.54 -4.76 24.21
C THR A 316 -11.15 -5.35 24.49
N THR A 317 -10.08 -4.72 24.02
CA THR A 317 -8.70 -5.15 24.32
C THR A 317 -8.37 -4.96 25.80
N THR A 318 -8.84 -3.86 26.41
CA THR A 318 -8.66 -3.63 27.86
C THR A 318 -9.42 -4.67 28.69
N GLN A 319 -10.58 -5.17 28.23
CA GLN A 319 -11.30 -6.24 28.93
C GLN A 319 -10.62 -7.61 28.77
N ASN A 320 -10.08 -7.93 27.60
CA ASN A 320 -9.41 -9.22 27.35
C ASN A 320 -8.01 -9.32 27.99
N VAL A 321 -7.25 -8.21 28.08
CA VAL A 321 -5.94 -8.20 28.76
C VAL A 321 -6.09 -8.32 30.28
N VAL A 322 -7.17 -7.78 30.87
CA VAL A 322 -7.48 -7.94 32.30
C VAL A 322 -7.87 -9.39 32.64
N PHE A 323 -8.60 -10.08 31.76
CA PHE A 323 -8.95 -11.50 31.96
C PHE A 323 -7.76 -12.46 31.79
N ALA A 324 -6.84 -12.18 30.85
CA ALA A 324 -5.67 -13.03 30.61
C ALA A 324 -4.61 -12.97 31.73
N HIS A 325 -4.63 -11.96 32.60
CA HIS A 325 -3.74 -11.85 33.77
C HIS A 325 -4.33 -12.38 35.08
N MET A 326 -5.57 -12.88 35.06
CA MET A 326 -6.30 -13.34 36.24
C MET A 326 -6.55 -14.86 36.30
N GLN A 327 -5.92 -15.64 35.40
CA GLN A 327 -5.91 -17.11 35.42
C GLN A 327 -4.48 -17.67 35.52
#